data_AF-A0A9X4NEW3-F1
#
_entry.id   AF-A0A9X4NEW3-F1
#
_cell.length_a   1.000
_cell.length_b   1.000
_cell.length_c   1.000
_cell.angle_alpha   90.00
_cell.angle_beta   90.00
_cell.angle_gamma   90.00
#
_symmetry.space_group_name_H-M   'P 1'
#
loop_
_entity.id
_entity.type
_entity.pdbx_description
1 polymer ?
#
loop_
_entity_poly.entity_id
_entity_poly.type
_entity_poly.pdbx_seq_one_letter_code
_entity_poly.pdbx_strand_id
1 'polypeptide(L)'
;YFGSKQTHLFFRFYEKDYERASQEMTSVEAIREMYGLRNRYEISMRKEISTDFIKRYIEQDFDLADEGVKIINDNLTFYDKEGNLDTEWYDMMGRMDAYHFTVRPEVPDLNRKYTWFESGGPVSTYLLLKKAEELTGESRLEEIFN
;
A
#
# COMPACT_ATOMS: atom_id res chain seq x y z
N TYR A 1 4.67 -8.17 -8.57
CA TYR A 1 4.18 -6.77 -8.49
C TYR A 1 3.47 -6.45 -9.80
N PHE A 2 2.23 -5.96 -9.76
CA PHE A 2 1.47 -5.58 -10.96
C PHE A 2 1.04 -4.11 -10.90
N GLY A 3 1.20 -3.40 -12.02
CA GLY A 3 1.03 -1.94 -12.11
C GLY A 3 2.30 -1.16 -11.74
N SER A 4 2.21 0.17 -11.75
CA SER A 4 3.28 1.07 -11.30
C SER A 4 2.99 1.60 -9.91
N LYS A 5 4.02 1.94 -9.12
CA LYS A 5 3.80 2.56 -7.80
C LYS A 5 3.04 3.89 -7.88
N GLN A 6 3.04 4.52 -9.06
CA GLN A 6 2.36 5.79 -9.34
C GLN A 6 0.94 5.63 -9.89
N THR A 7 0.50 4.41 -10.26
CA THR A 7 -0.87 4.18 -10.75
C THR A 7 -1.88 4.24 -9.60
N HIS A 8 -3.14 4.47 -9.96
CA HIS A 8 -4.24 4.59 -9.00
C HIS A 8 -4.56 3.27 -8.30
N LEU A 9 -4.16 2.15 -8.92
CA LEU A 9 -4.25 0.79 -8.38
C LEU A 9 -2.91 0.07 -8.57
N PHE A 10 -2.44 -0.65 -7.55
CA PHE A 10 -1.17 -1.38 -7.56
C PHE A 10 -1.26 -2.63 -6.68
N PHE A 11 -0.78 -3.76 -7.20
CA PHE A 11 -0.88 -5.06 -6.52
C PHE A 11 0.49 -5.62 -6.11
N ARG A 12 0.57 -6.14 -4.87
CA ARG A 12 1.76 -6.80 -4.33
C ARG A 12 1.40 -8.17 -3.80
N PHE A 13 2.00 -9.20 -4.39
CA PHE A 13 1.87 -10.59 -3.95
C PHE A 13 3.26 -11.07 -3.57
N TYR A 14 3.43 -11.54 -2.35
CA TYR A 14 4.73 -11.93 -1.82
C TYR A 14 4.60 -12.85 -0.60
N GLU A 15 5.69 -13.52 -0.26
CA GLU A 15 5.79 -14.41 0.90
C GLU A 15 6.11 -13.59 2.15
N LYS A 16 5.09 -13.35 2.98
CA LYS A 16 5.18 -12.48 4.17
C LYS A 16 6.00 -13.10 5.28
N ASP A 17 5.98 -14.42 5.38
CA ASP A 17 6.81 -15.19 6.29
C ASP A 17 8.30 -14.98 6.01
N TYR A 18 8.73 -15.07 4.74
CA TYR A 18 10.11 -14.77 4.36
C TYR A 18 10.48 -13.29 4.54
N GLU A 19 9.57 -12.35 4.20
CA GLU A 19 9.81 -10.91 4.44
C GLU A 19 10.07 -10.64 5.93
N ARG A 20 9.24 -11.19 6.82
CA ARG A 20 9.36 -11.01 8.26
C ARG A 20 10.58 -11.71 8.84
N ALA A 21 10.87 -12.93 8.40
CA ALA A 21 12.06 -13.66 8.81
C ALA A 21 13.34 -12.86 8.52
N SER A 22 13.40 -12.24 7.33
CA SER A 22 14.52 -11.36 6.96
C SER A 22 14.58 -10.08 7.80
N GLN A 23 13.45 -9.47 8.18
CA GLN A 23 13.41 -8.26 8.99
C GLN A 23 13.78 -8.51 10.46
N GLU A 24 13.31 -9.63 11.01
CA GLU A 24 13.49 -10.01 12.41
C GLU A 24 14.75 -10.86 12.63
N MET A 25 15.51 -11.15 11.56
CA MET A 25 16.72 -11.98 11.57
C MET A 25 16.48 -13.35 12.24
N THR A 26 15.34 -13.97 11.93
CA THR A 26 14.90 -15.24 12.50
C THR A 26 14.55 -16.25 11.39
N SER A 27 14.22 -17.48 11.75
CA SER A 27 13.82 -18.50 10.77
C SER A 27 12.38 -18.33 10.29
N VAL A 28 12.10 -18.80 9.08
CA VAL A 28 10.76 -18.79 8.49
C VAL A 28 9.80 -19.65 9.30
N GLU A 29 10.29 -20.78 9.83
CA GLU A 29 9.53 -21.68 10.69
C GLU A 29 9.08 -20.98 11.97
N ALA A 30 9.96 -20.21 12.61
CA ALA A 30 9.61 -19.44 13.80
C ALA A 30 8.55 -18.37 13.50
N ILE A 31 8.66 -17.67 12.36
CA ILE A 31 7.63 -16.70 11.93
C ILE A 31 6.28 -17.36 11.69
N ARG A 32 6.27 -18.52 11.03
CA ARG A 32 5.04 -19.30 10.78
C ARG A 32 4.40 -19.77 12.09
N GLU A 33 5.19 -20.24 13.04
CA GLU A 33 4.71 -20.69 14.35
C GLU A 33 4.16 -19.53 15.20
N MET A 34 4.89 -18.40 15.24
CA MET A 34 4.49 -17.24 16.04
C MET A 34 3.29 -16.48 15.48
N TYR A 35 3.21 -16.33 14.16
CA TYR A 35 2.27 -15.40 13.52
C TYR A 35 1.30 -16.05 12.55
N GLY A 36 1.48 -17.33 12.18
CA GLY A 36 0.63 -18.01 11.19
C GLY A 36 0.72 -17.42 9.78
N LEU A 37 1.80 -16.69 9.46
CA LEU A 37 1.94 -16.01 8.17
C LEU A 37 2.44 -16.96 7.08
N ARG A 38 1.95 -16.74 5.85
CA ARG A 38 2.49 -17.33 4.62
C ARG A 38 2.54 -16.26 3.53
N ASN A 39 1.56 -16.25 2.64
CA ASN A 39 1.48 -15.28 1.55
C ASN A 39 0.71 -14.04 1.98
N ARG A 40 1.04 -12.90 1.39
CA ARG A 40 0.23 -11.70 1.49
C ARG A 40 -0.09 -11.14 0.11
N TYR A 41 -1.36 -10.82 -0.06
CA TYR A 41 -1.89 -10.15 -1.24
C TYR A 41 -2.34 -8.75 -0.83
N GLU A 42 -1.71 -7.72 -1.39
CA GLU A 42 -2.01 -6.32 -1.06
C GLU A 42 -2.48 -5.55 -2.27
N ILE A 43 -3.54 -4.77 -2.05
CA ILE A 43 -4.11 -3.83 -3.01
C ILE A 43 -3.79 -2.43 -2.48
N SER A 44 -3.09 -1.63 -3.28
CA SER A 44 -2.82 -0.23 -2.98
C SER A 44 -3.67 0.64 -3.89
N MET A 45 -4.64 1.35 -3.30
CA MET A 45 -5.50 2.31 -3.98
C MET A 45 -5.01 3.73 -3.70
N ARG A 46 -5.11 4.62 -4.68
CA ARG A 46 -4.70 6.03 -4.55
C ARG A 46 -5.74 6.98 -5.15
N LYS A 47 -5.69 8.23 -4.69
CA LYS A 47 -6.48 9.35 -5.20
C LYS A 47 -7.98 9.01 -5.22
N GLU A 48 -8.68 9.32 -6.31
CA GLU A 48 -10.12 9.13 -6.46
C GLU A 48 -10.58 7.69 -6.18
N ILE A 49 -9.83 6.68 -6.61
CA ILE A 49 -10.18 5.26 -6.36
C ILE A 49 -10.23 4.97 -4.85
N SER A 50 -9.26 5.47 -4.10
CA SER A 50 -9.25 5.27 -2.64
C SER A 50 -10.38 6.03 -1.96
N THR A 51 -10.69 7.25 -2.40
CA THR A 51 -11.78 8.04 -1.83
C THR A 51 -13.12 7.38 -2.10
N ASP A 52 -13.35 6.90 -3.32
CA ASP A 52 -14.61 6.28 -3.73
C ASP A 52 -14.80 4.91 -3.07
N PHE A 53 -13.74 4.11 -2.90
CA PHE A 53 -13.79 2.86 -2.16
C PHE A 53 -14.25 3.07 -0.71
N ILE A 54 -13.68 4.06 -0.02
CA ILE A 54 -14.05 4.37 1.37
C ILE A 54 -15.46 4.92 1.47
N LYS A 55 -15.89 5.80 0.56
CA LYS A 55 -17.27 6.29 0.53
C LYS A 55 -18.26 5.14 0.37
N ARG A 56 -18.02 4.25 -0.62
CA ARG A 56 -18.85 3.07 -0.84
C ARG A 56 -18.89 2.16 0.39
N TYR A 57 -17.75 1.95 1.05
CA TYR A 57 -17.70 1.14 2.26
C TYR A 57 -18.57 1.74 3.38
N ILE A 58 -18.49 3.06 3.60
CA ILE A 58 -19.31 3.75 4.61
C ILE A 58 -20.81 3.70 4.25
N GLU A 59 -21.15 3.81 2.95
CA GLU A 59 -22.54 3.85 2.49
C GLU A 59 -23.21 2.47 2.40
N GLN A 60 -22.44 1.43 2.06
CA GLN A 60 -22.98 0.12 1.70
C GLN A 60 -22.60 -0.99 2.71
N ASP A 61 -21.64 -0.72 3.61
CA ASP A 61 -21.16 -1.65 4.64
C ASP A 61 -20.88 -3.06 4.10
N PHE A 62 -20.10 -3.13 3.02
CA PHE A 62 -19.76 -4.39 2.37
C PHE A 62 -18.58 -5.10 3.05
N ASP A 63 -18.47 -6.41 2.86
CA ASP A 63 -17.32 -7.18 3.33
C ASP A 63 -16.03 -6.81 2.55
N LEU A 64 -15.01 -6.33 3.27
CA LEU A 64 -13.76 -5.87 2.68
C LEU A 64 -12.95 -6.99 2.02
N ALA A 65 -13.06 -8.23 2.50
CA ALA A 65 -12.34 -9.37 1.94
C ALA A 65 -12.95 -9.74 0.58
N ASP A 66 -14.27 -9.85 0.51
CA ASP A 66 -15.00 -10.10 -0.74
C ASP A 66 -14.70 -9.03 -1.79
N GLU A 67 -14.75 -7.76 -1.39
CA GLU A 67 -14.51 -6.66 -2.33
C GLU A 67 -13.04 -6.62 -2.77
N GLY A 68 -12.09 -6.94 -1.88
CA GLY A 68 -10.69 -7.09 -2.22
C GLY A 68 -10.45 -8.19 -3.26
N VAL A 69 -11.09 -9.34 -3.08
CA VAL A 69 -11.04 -10.46 -4.04
C VAL A 69 -11.60 -10.05 -5.39
N LYS A 70 -12.77 -9.38 -5.42
CA LYS A 70 -13.36 -8.87 -6.67
C LYS A 70 -12.41 -7.94 -7.39
N ILE A 71 -11.83 -6.96 -6.69
CA ILE A 71 -10.88 -6.02 -7.30
C ILE A 71 -9.69 -6.75 -7.92
N ILE A 72 -9.15 -7.79 -7.26
CA ILE A 72 -8.05 -8.58 -7.83
C ILE A 72 -8.51 -9.30 -9.10
N ASN A 73 -9.63 -10.02 -9.04
CA ASN A 73 -10.12 -10.84 -10.17
C ASN A 73 -10.64 -10.00 -11.35
N ASP A 74 -11.13 -8.78 -11.10
CA ASP A 74 -11.55 -7.84 -12.15
C ASP A 74 -10.34 -7.24 -12.90
N ASN A 75 -9.17 -7.18 -12.26
CA ASN A 75 -7.96 -6.57 -12.82
C ASN A 75 -6.92 -7.58 -13.29
N LEU A 76 -6.95 -8.81 -12.78
CA LEU A 76 -5.98 -9.86 -13.06
C LEU A 76 -6.70 -11.17 -13.35
N THR A 77 -6.32 -11.81 -14.46
CA THR A 77 -6.81 -13.14 -14.84
C THR A 77 -5.66 -14.14 -14.71
N PHE A 78 -5.90 -15.23 -14.00
CA PHE A 78 -4.90 -16.26 -13.74
C PHE A 78 -5.22 -17.49 -14.58
N TYR A 79 -4.19 -18.00 -15.24
CA TYR A 79 -4.26 -19.18 -16.07
C TYR A 79 -3.30 -20.26 -15.55
N ASP A 80 -3.71 -21.52 -15.67
CA ASP A 80 -2.87 -22.68 -15.40
C ASP A 80 -1.77 -22.83 -16.46
N LYS A 81 -0.95 -23.89 -16.35
CA LYS A 81 0.17 -24.13 -17.27
C LYS A 81 -0.31 -24.55 -18.66
N GLU A 82 -1.54 -25.02 -18.74
CA GLU A 82 -2.22 -25.51 -19.93
C GLU A 82 -2.98 -24.38 -20.66
N GLY A 83 -3.09 -23.19 -20.06
CA GLY A 83 -3.74 -22.01 -20.62
C GLY A 83 -5.24 -21.90 -20.31
N ASN A 84 -5.78 -22.74 -19.42
CA ASN A 84 -7.14 -22.61 -18.89
C ASN A 84 -7.16 -21.69 -17.67
N LEU A 85 -8.35 -21.25 -17.24
CA LEU A 85 -8.46 -20.49 -15.98
C LEU A 85 -7.98 -21.35 -14.81
N ASP A 86 -7.14 -20.76 -13.95
CA ASP A 86 -6.58 -21.44 -12.78
C ASP A 86 -7.67 -21.65 -11.71
N THR A 87 -8.30 -22.81 -11.72
CA THR A 87 -9.39 -23.13 -10.79
C THR A 87 -8.94 -23.16 -9.34
N GLU A 88 -7.69 -23.55 -9.05
CA GLU A 88 -7.16 -23.56 -7.69
C GLU A 88 -7.05 -22.14 -7.14
N TRP A 89 -6.60 -21.19 -7.97
CA TRP A 89 -6.57 -19.77 -7.62
C TRP A 89 -7.97 -19.24 -7.31
N TYR A 90 -8.93 -19.45 -8.21
CA TYR A 90 -10.29 -18.92 -8.03
C TYR A 90 -11.02 -19.57 -6.85
N ASP A 91 -10.81 -20.88 -6.62
CA ASP A 91 -11.35 -21.58 -5.45
C ASP A 91 -10.72 -21.08 -4.16
N MET A 92 -9.40 -20.81 -4.15
CA MET A 92 -8.73 -20.22 -3.00
C MET A 92 -9.30 -18.83 -2.70
N MET A 93 -9.40 -17.96 -3.71
CA MET A 93 -9.91 -16.59 -3.57
C MET A 93 -11.40 -16.53 -3.19
N GLY A 94 -12.19 -17.55 -3.53
CA GLY A 94 -13.61 -17.64 -3.14
C GLY A 94 -13.86 -18.15 -1.71
N ARG A 95 -12.83 -18.58 -0.99
CA ARG A 95 -12.95 -19.11 0.39
C ARG A 95 -12.73 -18.02 1.43
N MET A 96 -13.81 -17.62 2.11
CA MET A 96 -13.82 -16.63 3.20
C MET A 96 -12.85 -16.97 4.35
N ASP A 97 -12.63 -18.25 4.63
CA ASP A 97 -11.72 -18.74 5.69
C ASP A 97 -10.23 -18.70 5.30
N ALA A 98 -9.90 -18.43 4.03
CA ALA A 98 -8.53 -18.36 3.55
C ALA A 98 -7.85 -17.00 3.75
N TYR A 99 -8.60 -15.94 4.09
CA TYR A 99 -8.08 -14.57 4.23
C TYR A 99 -8.38 -13.98 5.61
N HIS A 100 -7.33 -13.62 6.35
CA HIS A 100 -7.48 -12.84 7.58
C HIS A 100 -7.22 -11.36 7.26
N PHE A 101 -8.28 -10.60 6.97
CA PHE A 101 -8.17 -9.15 6.82
C PHE A 101 -8.01 -8.49 8.18
N THR A 102 -6.78 -8.16 8.57
CA THR A 102 -6.53 -7.37 9.76
C THR A 102 -6.53 -5.89 9.41
N VAL A 103 -7.62 -5.18 9.71
CA VAL A 103 -7.59 -3.72 9.77
C VAL A 103 -6.93 -3.35 11.10
N ARG A 104 -5.60 -3.21 11.10
CA ARG A 104 -4.89 -2.57 12.21
C ARG A 104 -4.74 -1.10 11.83
N PRO A 105 -5.59 -0.19 12.34
CA PRO A 105 -5.31 1.23 12.21
C PRO A 105 -3.98 1.50 12.94
N GLU A 106 -2.91 1.69 12.18
CA GLU A 106 -1.65 2.16 12.74
C GLU A 106 -1.87 3.61 13.19
N VAL A 107 -1.47 3.92 14.42
CA VAL A 107 -1.45 5.31 14.92
C VAL A 107 -0.64 6.14 13.91
N PRO A 108 -1.15 7.29 13.44
CA PRO A 108 -0.44 8.10 12.46
C PRO A 108 0.99 8.39 12.90
N ASP A 109 1.97 7.80 12.23
CA ASP A 109 3.37 8.06 12.51
C ASP A 109 3.74 9.44 11.95
N LEU A 110 3.80 10.42 12.86
CA LEU A 110 4.19 11.78 12.53
C LEU A 110 5.61 11.84 11.95
N ASN A 111 6.53 10.98 12.38
CA ASN A 111 7.89 10.95 11.83
C ASN A 111 7.87 10.56 10.35
N ARG A 112 7.01 9.62 9.96
CA ARG A 112 6.84 9.25 8.54
C ARG A 112 6.32 10.42 7.69
N LYS A 113 5.46 11.29 8.26
CA LYS A 113 5.04 12.54 7.62
C LYS A 113 6.16 13.57 7.56
N TYR A 114 6.96 13.72 8.62
CA TYR A 114 8.15 14.59 8.62
C TYR A 114 9.18 14.11 7.59
N THR A 115 9.48 12.82 7.52
CA THR A 115 10.38 12.27 6.50
C THR A 115 9.84 12.49 5.09
N TRP A 116 8.53 12.34 4.85
CA TRP A 116 7.94 12.69 3.54
C TRP A 116 8.03 14.20 3.26
N PHE A 117 7.87 15.05 4.27
CA PHE A 117 8.01 16.50 4.12
C PHE A 117 9.46 16.92 3.81
N GLU A 118 10.43 16.29 4.47
CA GLU A 118 11.87 16.48 4.28
C GLU A 118 12.37 15.93 2.94
N SER A 119 11.93 14.72 2.56
CA SER A 119 12.40 14.02 1.36
C SER A 119 11.55 14.24 0.11
N GLY A 120 10.31 14.73 0.26
CA GLY A 120 9.31 14.83 -0.79
C GLY A 120 9.42 16.08 -1.67
N GLY A 121 10.39 16.96 -1.42
CA GLY A 121 10.62 18.18 -2.19
C GLY A 121 10.37 19.50 -1.46
N PRO A 122 9.30 19.68 -0.65
CA PRO A 122 8.94 20.97 -0.08
C PRO A 122 10.04 21.61 0.78
N VAL A 123 10.65 20.86 1.70
CA VAL A 123 11.73 21.38 2.57
C VAL A 123 12.99 21.65 1.77
N SER A 124 13.39 20.73 0.89
CA SER A 124 14.58 20.92 0.05
C SER A 124 14.44 22.13 -0.89
N THR A 125 13.24 22.34 -1.47
CA THR A 125 12.95 23.51 -2.30
C THR A 125 12.90 24.79 -1.47
N TYR A 126 12.27 24.75 -0.30
CA TYR A 126 12.25 25.90 0.62
C TYR A 126 13.67 26.32 1.04
N LEU A 127 14.52 25.36 1.42
CA LEU A 127 15.91 25.63 1.79
C LEU A 127 16.72 26.21 0.62
N LEU A 128 16.49 25.70 -0.60
CA LEU A 128 17.14 26.21 -1.81
C LEU A 128 16.72 27.66 -2.10
N LEU A 129 15.42 27.96 -2.03
CA LEU A 129 14.90 29.31 -2.25
C LEU A 129 15.36 30.28 -1.17
N LYS A 130 15.35 29.87 0.10
CA LYS A 130 15.84 30.69 1.21
C LYS A 130 17.32 31.06 1.02
N LYS A 131 18.14 30.10 0.58
CA LYS A 131 19.55 30.36 0.29
C LYS A 131 19.75 31.27 -0.93
N ALA A 132 18.86 31.19 -1.92
CA ALA A 132 18.87 32.12 -3.05
C ALA A 132 18.51 33.55 -2.63
N GLU A 133 17.53 33.71 -1.74
CA GLU A 133 17.12 34.99 -1.14
C GLU A 133 18.23 35.61 -0.28
N GLU A 134 18.93 34.81 0.55
CA GLU A 134 20.11 35.27 1.30
C GLU A 134 21.23 35.81 0.39
N LEU A 135 21.35 35.29 -0.83
CA LEU A 135 22.37 35.70 -1.80
C LEU A 135 21.95 36.91 -2.66
N THR A 136 20.64 37.08 -2.90
CA THR A 136 20.09 38.10 -3.80
C THR A 136 19.51 39.31 -3.06
N GLY A 137 19.24 39.16 -1.75
CA GLY A 137 18.56 40.18 -0.93
C GLY A 137 17.06 40.27 -1.18
N GLU A 138 16.48 39.36 -1.96
CA GLU A 138 15.03 39.26 -2.17
C GLU A 138 14.34 38.60 -0.96
N SER A 139 13.07 38.91 -0.70
CA SER A 139 12.32 38.39 0.45
C SER A 139 10.91 37.94 0.05
N ARG A 140 10.81 37.14 -1.02
CA ARG A 140 9.52 36.67 -1.58
C ARG A 140 8.92 35.52 -0.78
N LEU A 141 9.72 34.70 -0.10
CA LEU A 141 9.21 33.64 0.75
C LEU A 141 8.36 34.20 1.91
N GLU A 142 8.75 35.34 2.50
CA GLU A 142 7.97 35.98 3.58
C GLU A 142 6.60 36.48 3.11
N GLU A 143 6.44 36.79 1.83
CA GLU A 143 5.15 37.18 1.24
C GLU A 143 4.21 35.99 1.02
N ILE A 144 4.76 34.78 0.89
CA ILE A 144 3.97 33.55 0.64
C ILE A 144 3.44 32.95 1.94
N PHE A 145 4.17 33.13 3.05
CA PHE A 145 3.83 32.53 4.35
C PHE A 145 3.15 33.49 5.34
N ASN A 146 2.95 34.76 4.97
CA ASN A 146 2.07 35.71 5.65
C ASN A 146 0.65 35.68 5.05
#